data_AF-A0A0F9MVU5-F1
#
_entry.id   AF-A0A0F9MVU5-F1
#
_cell.length_a   1.000
_cell.length_b   1.000
_cell.length_c   1.000
_cell.angle_alpha   90.00
_cell.angle_beta   90.00
_cell.angle_gamma   90.00
#
_symmetry.space_group_name_H-M   'P 1'
#
loop_
_entity.id
_entity.type
_entity.pdbx_description
1 polymer ?
#
loop_
_entity_poly.entity_id
_entity_poly.type
_entity_poly.pdbx_seq_one_letter_code
_entity_poly.pdbx_strand_id
1 'polypeptide(L)'
;MSEVGSQPAETIMEGALQAEQLGLAINLDLVNQEVLDYAGQFTNEWWQRTAFTTQTALRSAITDNIATGAPLRVLERNLEPLFGRARARVIAATETTRMYAEGNRRAYKSAGVRQVEFQTVRDARVDPLCDALQGQKLDIDDEANFPPIHPRCRCWIAPITGEGEVLTRSETVPGAPKSIETQASELLSSARKARPSVTRALNKVVKARDGKLIGRQFAVKTEKSLISKMNELVKSGTDPGVVGTGINDSLRYTMQFSKSAYAKSSQAALVD
;
A
#
# COMPACT_ATOMS: atom_id res chain seq x y z
N MET A 1 62.56 30.64 9.54
CA MET A 1 62.09 29.45 8.79
C MET A 1 61.66 28.45 9.83
N SER A 2 60.35 28.33 10.05
CA SER A 2 59.77 27.42 11.03
C SER A 2 59.27 26.19 10.30
N GLU A 3 59.84 25.02 10.59
CA GLU A 3 59.23 23.73 10.27
C GLU A 3 58.93 23.01 11.59
N VAL A 4 57.74 23.32 12.11
CA VAL A 4 57.03 22.55 13.13
C VAL A 4 56.20 21.54 12.34
N GLY A 5 56.56 20.24 12.35
CA GLY A 5 55.87 19.26 11.51
C GLY A 5 55.96 17.78 11.88
N SER A 6 56.75 17.38 12.88
CA SER A 6 56.93 15.95 13.23
C SER A 6 56.67 15.59 14.71
N GLN A 7 56.48 16.57 15.59
CA GLN A 7 56.43 16.36 17.04
C GLN A 7 55.17 15.66 17.63
N PRO A 8 53.95 15.75 17.06
CA PRO A 8 52.76 15.26 17.76
C PRO A 8 52.75 13.75 18.05
N ALA A 9 53.24 12.93 17.11
CA ALA A 9 53.15 11.47 17.23
C ALA A 9 54.15 10.91 18.26
N GLU A 10 55.37 11.45 18.31
CA GLU A 10 56.39 11.03 19.27
C GLU A 10 55.99 11.40 20.71
N THR A 11 55.42 12.60 20.92
CA THR A 11 54.97 13.04 22.25
C THR A 11 53.77 12.22 22.75
N ILE A 12 52.86 11.83 21.86
CA ILE A 12 51.73 10.95 22.22
C ILE A 12 52.24 9.55 22.61
N MET A 13 53.25 9.04 21.91
CA MET A 13 53.86 7.74 22.20
C MET A 13 54.61 7.72 23.53
N GLU A 14 55.41 8.76 23.82
CA GLU A 14 56.10 8.90 25.11
C GLU A 14 55.11 9.00 26.28
N GLY A 15 54.02 9.78 26.12
CA GLY A 15 52.98 9.90 27.13
C GLY A 15 52.23 8.58 27.37
N ALA A 16 51.99 7.80 26.32
CA ALA A 16 51.37 6.48 26.40
C ALA A 16 52.24 5.47 27.18
N LEU A 17 53.55 5.45 26.88
CA LEU A 17 54.53 4.58 27.56
C LEU A 17 54.68 4.93 29.04
N GLN A 18 54.67 6.22 29.39
CA GLN A 18 54.70 6.66 30.79
C GLN A 18 53.45 6.25 31.56
N ALA A 19 52.28 6.33 30.93
CA ALA A 19 51.03 5.91 31.56
C ALA A 19 50.95 4.38 31.78
N GLU A 20 51.47 3.59 30.84
CA GLU A 20 51.59 2.14 30.99
C GLU A 20 52.52 1.76 32.18
N GLN A 21 53.65 2.47 32.34
CA GLN A 21 54.55 2.27 33.49
C GLN A 21 53.89 2.60 34.84
N LEU A 22 52.85 3.43 34.84
CA LEU A 22 52.05 3.77 36.02
C LEU A 22 50.83 2.85 36.21
N GLY A 23 50.67 1.82 35.38
CA GLY A 23 49.54 0.88 35.43
C GLY A 23 48.20 1.50 34.96
N LEU A 24 48.26 2.63 34.25
CA LEU A 24 47.09 3.32 33.72
C LEU A 24 46.88 2.93 32.25
N ALA A 25 45.75 2.27 31.95
CA ALA A 25 45.36 1.98 30.58
C ALA A 25 44.80 3.26 29.93
N ILE A 26 45.57 3.89 29.03
CA ILE A 26 45.06 4.96 28.17
C ILE A 26 44.45 4.31 26.93
N ASN A 27 43.14 4.48 26.73
CA ASN A 27 42.51 4.13 25.47
C ASN A 27 42.80 5.24 24.44
N LEU A 28 43.75 4.98 23.54
CA LEU A 28 44.17 5.87 22.46
C LEU A 28 43.35 5.65 21.19
N ASP A 29 42.02 5.56 21.31
CA ASP A 29 41.09 5.69 20.19
C ASP A 29 41.12 7.15 19.69
N LEU A 30 42.26 7.58 19.14
CA LEU A 30 42.45 8.89 18.54
C LEU A 30 41.70 8.89 17.22
N VAL A 31 40.41 9.17 17.28
CA VAL A 31 39.63 9.39 16.08
C VAL A 31 40.15 10.67 15.42
N ASN A 32 40.64 10.54 14.19
CA ASN A 32 41.07 11.68 13.39
C ASN A 32 39.85 12.58 13.15
N GLN A 33 39.75 13.66 13.92
CA GLN A 33 38.60 14.57 13.89
C GLN A 33 38.39 15.17 12.49
N GLU A 34 39.47 15.41 11.72
CA GLU A 34 39.38 15.86 10.33
C GLU A 34 38.68 14.82 9.43
N VAL A 35 38.91 13.52 9.68
CA VAL A 35 38.21 12.44 8.95
C VAL A 35 36.74 12.39 9.34
N LEU A 36 36.39 12.62 10.61
CA LEU A 36 34.99 12.69 11.05
C LEU A 36 34.27 13.91 10.43
N ASP A 37 34.90 15.07 10.48
CA ASP A 37 34.35 16.32 9.96
C ASP A 37 34.16 16.24 8.44
N TYR A 38 35.14 15.71 7.72
CA TYR A 38 35.03 15.46 6.29
C TYR A 38 33.96 14.40 5.98
N ALA A 39 33.92 13.28 6.71
CA ALA A 39 32.92 12.24 6.50
C ALA A 39 31.48 12.73 6.71
N GLY A 40 31.26 13.66 7.66
CA GLY A 40 29.94 14.27 7.89
C GLY A 40 29.45 15.15 6.73
N GLN A 41 30.36 15.67 5.91
CA GLN A 41 30.05 16.54 4.77
C GLN A 41 30.25 15.85 3.40
N PHE A 42 30.89 14.68 3.41
CA PHE A 42 31.28 13.98 2.20
C PHE A 42 30.06 13.56 1.39
N THR A 43 30.04 13.96 0.12
CA THR A 43 29.15 13.39 -0.87
C THR A 43 29.90 13.34 -2.20
N ASN A 44 29.68 12.28 -2.97
CA ASN A 44 30.12 12.17 -4.35
C ASN A 44 28.93 11.83 -5.26
N GLU A 45 29.19 11.69 -6.57
CA GLU A 45 28.14 11.34 -7.55
C GLU A 45 27.38 10.06 -7.15
N TRP A 46 28.09 9.05 -6.62
CA TRP A 46 27.48 7.79 -6.18
C TRP A 46 26.55 7.98 -4.97
N TRP A 47 26.95 8.76 -3.97
CA TRP A 47 26.13 9.06 -2.78
C TRP A 47 24.85 9.82 -3.18
N GLN A 48 24.98 10.80 -4.08
CA GLN A 48 23.83 11.55 -4.62
C GLN A 48 22.86 10.66 -5.40
N ARG A 49 23.38 9.70 -6.18
CA ARG A 49 22.55 8.78 -6.98
C ARG A 49 21.88 7.68 -6.15
N THR A 50 22.30 7.45 -4.92
CA THR A 50 21.73 6.40 -4.04
C THR A 50 20.25 6.65 -3.70
N ALA A 51 19.84 7.91 -3.52
CA ALA A 51 18.43 8.24 -3.34
C ALA A 51 17.62 7.99 -4.64
N PHE A 52 18.19 8.34 -5.80
CA PHE A 52 17.55 8.16 -7.09
C PHE A 52 17.36 6.69 -7.47
N THR A 53 18.36 5.83 -7.22
CA THR A 53 18.26 4.39 -7.48
C THR A 53 17.19 3.74 -6.60
N THR A 54 17.13 4.12 -5.32
CA THR A 54 16.11 3.63 -4.39
C THR A 54 14.70 4.03 -4.82
N GLN A 55 14.48 5.29 -5.22
CA GLN A 55 13.19 5.75 -5.74
C GLN A 55 12.80 5.02 -7.04
N THR A 56 13.76 4.78 -7.93
CA THR A 56 13.52 4.07 -9.19
C THR A 56 13.16 2.61 -8.95
N ALA A 57 13.85 1.94 -8.03
CA ALA A 57 13.56 0.56 -7.65
C ALA A 57 12.17 0.43 -6.98
N LEU A 58 11.81 1.38 -6.09
CA LEU A 58 10.47 1.46 -5.50
C LEU A 58 9.39 1.63 -6.58
N ARG A 59 9.60 2.57 -7.51
CA ARG A 59 8.67 2.83 -8.62
C ARG A 59 8.47 1.60 -9.49
N SER A 60 9.55 0.89 -9.83
CA SER A 60 9.48 -0.34 -10.61
C SER A 60 8.68 -1.40 -9.87
N ALA A 61 9.02 -1.68 -8.61
CA ALA A 61 8.34 -2.71 -7.82
C ALA A 61 6.83 -2.46 -7.67
N ILE A 62 6.43 -1.20 -7.42
CA ILE A 62 5.01 -0.82 -7.36
C ILE A 62 4.36 -0.97 -8.74
N THR A 63 4.99 -0.51 -9.81
CA THR A 63 4.45 -0.58 -11.18
C THR A 63 4.25 -2.04 -11.60
N ASP A 64 5.23 -2.91 -11.31
CA ASP A 64 5.16 -4.34 -11.61
C ASP A 64 4.06 -5.01 -10.80
N ASN A 65 3.91 -4.65 -9.52
CA ASN A 65 2.83 -5.16 -8.69
C ASN A 65 1.45 -4.77 -9.23
N ILE A 66 1.27 -3.50 -9.60
CA ILE A 66 0.04 -2.98 -10.20
C ILE A 66 -0.22 -3.67 -11.54
N ALA A 67 0.79 -3.79 -12.42
CA ALA A 67 0.62 -4.37 -13.76
C ALA A 67 0.26 -5.86 -13.72
N THR A 68 0.81 -6.61 -12.76
CA THR A 68 0.56 -8.05 -12.60
C THR A 68 -0.71 -8.34 -11.78
N GLY A 69 -1.15 -7.40 -10.95
CA GLY A 69 -2.20 -7.62 -9.95
C GLY A 69 -1.76 -8.61 -8.86
N ALA A 70 -0.45 -8.72 -8.61
CA ALA A 70 0.08 -9.62 -7.60
C ALA A 70 -0.35 -9.19 -6.17
N PRO A 71 -0.54 -10.14 -5.22
CA PRO A 71 -0.91 -9.80 -3.86
C PRO A 71 0.12 -8.89 -3.15
N LEU A 72 -0.33 -8.00 -2.26
CA LEU A 72 0.52 -7.04 -1.54
C LEU A 72 1.77 -7.65 -0.89
N ARG A 73 1.64 -8.86 -0.30
CA ARG A 73 2.77 -9.62 0.29
C ARG A 73 3.95 -9.87 -0.67
N VAL A 74 3.68 -9.89 -1.97
CA VAL A 74 4.72 -10.02 -3.01
C VAL A 74 5.48 -8.71 -3.12
N LEU A 75 4.77 -7.57 -3.17
CA LEU A 75 5.39 -6.25 -3.14
C LEU A 75 6.18 -6.03 -1.85
N GLU A 76 5.63 -6.37 -0.69
CA GLU A 76 6.34 -6.28 0.60
C GLU A 76 7.70 -6.98 0.51
N ARG A 77 7.73 -8.26 0.09
CA ARG A 77 8.95 -9.05 -0.07
C ARG A 77 9.93 -8.42 -1.06
N ASN A 78 9.44 -7.89 -2.18
CA ASN A 78 10.29 -7.25 -3.19
C ASN A 78 10.93 -5.95 -2.66
N LEU A 79 10.30 -5.28 -1.69
CA LEU A 79 10.81 -4.06 -1.08
C LEU A 79 11.70 -4.32 0.16
N GLU A 80 11.71 -5.53 0.72
CA GLU A 80 12.54 -5.86 1.90
C GLU A 80 14.03 -5.58 1.71
N PRO A 81 14.66 -5.92 0.55
CA PRO A 81 16.09 -5.62 0.34
C PRO A 81 16.43 -4.12 0.34
N LEU A 82 15.45 -3.26 0.02
CA LEU A 82 15.65 -1.82 -0.10
C LEU A 82 15.45 -1.08 1.23
N PHE A 83 14.46 -1.50 2.03
CA PHE A 83 14.00 -0.74 3.19
C PHE A 83 14.05 -1.52 4.51
N GLY A 84 14.34 -2.82 4.45
CA GLY A 84 14.14 -3.75 5.55
C GLY A 84 12.66 -4.10 5.77
N ARG A 85 12.41 -5.26 6.38
CA ARG A 85 11.08 -5.87 6.51
C ARG A 85 10.00 -4.96 7.10
N ALA A 86 10.31 -4.26 8.19
CA ALA A 86 9.33 -3.43 8.88
C ALA A 86 8.86 -2.24 8.04
N ARG A 87 9.81 -1.52 7.41
CA ARG A 87 9.51 -0.35 6.57
C ARG A 87 8.93 -0.77 5.23
N ALA A 88 9.42 -1.83 4.61
CA ALA A 88 8.88 -2.38 3.37
C ALA A 88 7.36 -2.65 3.46
N ARG A 89 6.89 -3.19 4.60
CA ARG A 89 5.46 -3.38 4.86
C ARG A 89 4.66 -2.08 4.94
N VAL A 90 5.22 -1.06 5.59
CA VAL A 90 4.56 0.26 5.69
C VAL A 90 4.49 0.91 4.31
N ILE A 91 5.62 0.93 3.59
CA ILE A 91 5.76 1.55 2.27
C ILE A 91 4.85 0.86 1.27
N ALA A 92 4.91 -0.48 1.17
CA ALA A 92 4.07 -1.25 0.24
C ALA A 92 2.58 -0.91 0.44
N ALA A 93 2.08 -1.01 1.66
CA ALA A 93 0.67 -0.74 1.94
C ALA A 93 0.29 0.72 1.64
N THR A 94 1.08 1.68 2.13
CA THR A 94 0.76 3.11 2.03
C THR A 94 0.84 3.62 0.59
N GLU A 95 1.91 3.28 -0.12
CA GLU A 95 2.12 3.76 -1.48
C GLU A 95 1.19 3.07 -2.48
N THR A 96 0.87 1.77 -2.30
CA THR A 96 -0.16 1.13 -3.11
C THR A 96 -1.51 1.79 -2.91
N THR A 97 -1.94 2.03 -1.66
CA THR A 97 -3.19 2.74 -1.38
C THR A 97 -3.20 4.14 -2.02
N ARG A 98 -2.11 4.90 -1.91
CA ARG A 98 -1.97 6.24 -2.51
C ARG A 98 -2.10 6.21 -4.03
N MET A 99 -1.39 5.30 -4.69
CA MET A 99 -1.41 5.21 -6.16
C MET A 99 -2.78 4.79 -6.68
N TYR A 100 -3.48 3.87 -6.01
CA TYR A 100 -4.85 3.49 -6.40
C TYR A 100 -5.85 4.59 -6.13
N ALA A 101 -5.80 5.27 -4.97
CA ALA A 101 -6.71 6.36 -4.66
C ALA A 101 -6.56 7.52 -5.65
N GLU A 102 -5.33 7.97 -5.89
CA GLU A 102 -5.05 9.07 -6.83
C GLU A 102 -5.32 8.68 -8.29
N GLY A 103 -4.94 7.46 -8.67
CA GLY A 103 -5.26 6.92 -9.99
C GLY A 103 -6.77 6.85 -10.24
N ASN A 104 -7.52 6.33 -9.27
CA ASN A 104 -8.98 6.23 -9.32
C ASN A 104 -9.66 7.60 -9.24
N ARG A 105 -9.06 8.59 -8.57
CA ARG A 105 -9.57 9.96 -8.57
C ARG A 105 -9.45 10.59 -9.95
N ARG A 106 -8.27 10.52 -10.59
CA ARG A 106 -8.01 11.09 -11.92
C ARG A 106 -8.91 10.50 -13.00
N ALA A 107 -8.84 9.18 -13.17
CA ALA A 107 -10.00 8.37 -12.87
C ALA A 107 -11.41 8.96 -13.10
N TYR A 108 -12.15 8.89 -12.02
CA TYR A 108 -13.50 9.37 -11.88
C TYR A 108 -13.68 10.83 -12.36
N LYS A 109 -12.71 11.74 -12.14
CA LYS A 109 -12.77 13.13 -12.63
C LYS A 109 -12.91 13.20 -14.15
N SER A 110 -12.07 12.50 -14.91
CA SER A 110 -12.18 12.51 -16.39
C SER A 110 -13.43 11.79 -16.91
N ALA A 111 -14.08 10.98 -16.07
CA ALA A 111 -15.37 10.35 -16.38
C ALA A 111 -16.58 11.20 -15.94
N GLY A 112 -16.37 12.43 -15.45
CA GLY A 112 -17.44 13.33 -15.03
C GLY A 112 -18.05 13.02 -13.66
N VAL A 113 -17.45 12.12 -12.88
CA VAL A 113 -17.89 11.82 -11.51
C VAL A 113 -17.51 13.00 -10.61
N ARG A 114 -18.49 13.51 -9.85
CA ARG A 114 -18.28 14.63 -8.91
C ARG A 114 -18.23 14.20 -7.44
N GLN A 115 -18.83 13.06 -7.12
CA GLN A 115 -18.88 12.55 -5.76
C GLN A 115 -18.34 11.12 -5.70
N VAL A 116 -17.63 10.85 -4.62
CA VAL A 116 -17.11 9.51 -4.30
C VAL A 116 -17.58 9.11 -2.91
N GLU A 117 -17.64 7.82 -2.66
CA GLU A 117 -17.90 7.25 -1.35
C GLU A 117 -16.59 6.69 -0.78
N PHE A 118 -16.27 7.05 0.45
CA PHE A 118 -15.12 6.50 1.16
C PHE A 118 -15.42 5.07 1.63
N GLN A 119 -14.53 4.14 1.34
CA GLN A 119 -14.70 2.73 1.66
C GLN A 119 -13.51 2.18 2.42
N THR A 120 -13.78 1.33 3.40
CA THR A 120 -12.77 0.60 4.16
C THR A 120 -12.88 -0.90 3.86
N VAL A 121 -11.82 -1.64 4.15
CA VAL A 121 -11.84 -3.11 4.01
C VAL A 121 -12.75 -3.79 5.03
N ARG A 122 -13.28 -3.04 6.01
CA ARG A 122 -14.13 -3.51 7.12
C ARG A 122 -13.54 -4.75 7.77
N ASP A 123 -12.36 -4.60 8.36
CA ASP A 123 -11.79 -5.61 9.24
C ASP A 123 -11.24 -4.99 10.51
N ALA A 124 -10.88 -5.84 11.48
CA ALA A 124 -10.44 -5.43 12.80
C ALA A 124 -9.18 -4.54 12.82
N ARG A 125 -8.50 -4.34 11.68
CA ARG A 125 -7.31 -3.49 11.59
C ARG A 125 -7.61 -2.12 10.98
N VAL A 126 -8.87 -1.86 10.60
CA VAL A 126 -9.34 -0.52 10.28
C VAL A 126 -9.42 0.25 11.58
N ASP A 127 -8.77 1.41 11.63
CA ASP A 127 -8.75 2.27 12.80
C ASP A 127 -10.05 3.11 12.90
N PRO A 128 -10.38 3.66 14.08
CA PRO A 128 -11.61 4.42 14.28
C PRO A 128 -11.77 5.65 13.37
N LEU A 129 -10.67 6.29 12.94
CA LEU A 129 -10.74 7.45 12.04
C LEU A 129 -11.23 7.01 10.65
N CYS A 130 -10.66 5.94 10.11
CA CYS A 130 -11.12 5.38 8.85
C CYS A 130 -12.54 4.80 8.94
N ASP A 131 -12.89 4.17 10.06
CA ASP A 131 -14.22 3.60 10.27
C ASP A 131 -15.30 4.69 10.32
N ALA A 132 -15.01 5.83 10.96
CA ALA A 132 -15.92 6.99 10.97
C ALA A 132 -16.21 7.55 9.56
N LEU A 133 -15.25 7.41 8.63
CA LEU A 133 -15.41 7.85 7.23
C LEU A 133 -16.11 6.80 6.35
N GLN A 134 -16.35 5.58 6.84
CA GLN A 134 -16.97 4.52 6.06
C GLN A 134 -18.34 4.95 5.51
N GLY A 135 -18.48 4.95 4.18
CA GLY A 135 -19.71 5.31 3.50
C GLY A 135 -19.96 6.82 3.36
N GLN A 136 -19.05 7.67 3.86
CA GLN A 136 -19.20 9.11 3.70
C GLN A 136 -19.04 9.51 2.24
N LYS A 137 -19.91 10.42 1.80
CA LYS A 137 -19.85 11.03 0.48
C LYS A 137 -18.89 12.20 0.53
N LEU A 138 -17.86 12.14 -0.31
CA LEU A 138 -16.84 13.16 -0.45
C LEU A 138 -16.97 13.82 -1.82
N ASP A 139 -16.72 15.12 -1.86
CA ASP A 139 -16.45 15.77 -3.15
C ASP A 139 -15.15 15.20 -3.73
N ILE A 140 -15.12 14.97 -5.03
CA ILE A 140 -13.93 14.42 -5.69
C ILE A 140 -12.72 15.37 -5.64
N ASP A 141 -12.96 16.66 -5.39
CA ASP A 141 -11.94 17.69 -5.23
C ASP A 141 -11.49 17.91 -3.79
N ASP A 142 -12.12 17.26 -2.80
CA ASP A 142 -11.68 17.29 -1.40
C ASP A 142 -10.51 16.32 -1.16
N GLU A 143 -9.29 16.79 -1.39
CA GLU A 143 -8.07 15.97 -1.26
C GLU A 143 -7.73 15.57 0.19
N ALA A 144 -8.27 16.27 1.19
CA ALA A 144 -7.90 16.04 2.60
C ALA A 144 -8.39 14.67 3.11
N ASN A 145 -9.48 14.17 2.55
CA ASN A 145 -10.16 12.95 3.01
C ASN A 145 -9.91 11.74 2.09
N PHE A 146 -8.88 11.79 1.23
CA PHE A 146 -8.56 10.69 0.32
C PHE A 146 -7.53 9.71 0.93
N PRO A 147 -7.71 8.39 0.76
CA PRO A 147 -6.71 7.42 1.19
C PRO A 147 -5.35 7.65 0.51
N PRO A 148 -4.21 7.41 1.19
CA PRO A 148 -4.10 6.97 2.58
C PRO A 148 -4.16 8.16 3.55
N ILE A 149 -5.02 8.06 4.56
CA ILE A 149 -5.11 9.05 5.65
C ILE A 149 -3.98 8.86 6.67
N HIS A 150 -3.48 7.63 6.80
CA HIS A 150 -2.41 7.27 7.73
C HIS A 150 -1.53 6.14 7.13
N PRO A 151 -0.34 5.88 7.71
CA PRO A 151 0.48 4.74 7.30
C PRO A 151 -0.29 3.41 7.40
N ARG A 152 -0.13 2.55 6.39
CA ARG A 152 -0.86 1.28 6.24
C ARG A 152 -2.39 1.41 6.11
N CYS A 153 -2.90 2.55 5.68
CA CYS A 153 -4.32 2.74 5.39
C CYS A 153 -4.83 1.68 4.39
N ARG A 154 -6.02 1.15 4.67
CA ARG A 154 -6.64 0.02 3.96
C ARG A 154 -7.96 0.40 3.30
N CYS A 155 -8.06 1.68 2.94
CA CYS A 155 -9.26 2.31 2.43
C CYS A 155 -9.11 2.64 0.94
N TRP A 156 -10.24 2.83 0.27
CA TRP A 156 -10.29 3.24 -1.13
C TRP A 156 -11.50 4.16 -1.34
N ILE A 157 -11.58 4.76 -2.53
CA ILE A 157 -12.72 5.56 -2.97
C ILE A 157 -13.52 4.78 -4.02
N ALA A 158 -14.85 4.87 -3.95
CA ALA A 158 -15.76 4.32 -4.95
C ALA A 158 -16.55 5.46 -5.61
N PRO A 159 -16.77 5.44 -6.94
CA PRO A 159 -17.50 6.52 -7.61
C PRO A 159 -18.99 6.44 -7.31
N ILE A 160 -19.63 7.58 -7.07
CA ILE A 160 -21.08 7.71 -6.97
C ILE A 160 -21.59 8.23 -8.31
N THR A 161 -22.23 7.37 -9.11
CA THR A 161 -22.90 7.75 -10.37
C THR A 161 -24.41 7.78 -10.15
N GLY A 162 -25.06 8.91 -10.46
CA GLY A 162 -26.50 9.08 -10.25
C GLY A 162 -27.35 8.35 -11.30
N GLU A 163 -27.81 7.16 -10.96
CA GLU A 163 -29.19 6.75 -10.62
C GLU A 163 -29.04 5.29 -10.15
N GLY A 164 -29.72 4.97 -9.06
CA GLY A 164 -29.35 3.87 -8.18
C GLY A 164 -29.38 2.49 -8.84
N GLU A 165 -28.20 1.90 -8.97
CA GLU A 165 -27.98 0.52 -8.51
C GLU A 165 -26.64 0.52 -7.77
N VAL A 166 -26.68 0.94 -6.50
CA VAL A 166 -25.91 0.15 -5.54
C VAL A 166 -26.46 -1.25 -5.71
N LEU A 167 -25.61 -2.24 -6.00
CA LEU A 167 -25.96 -3.65 -5.80
C LEU A 167 -26.20 -3.82 -4.29
N THR A 168 -27.33 -3.30 -3.83
CA THR A 168 -27.85 -3.40 -2.49
C THR A 168 -28.30 -4.83 -2.38
N ARG A 169 -27.36 -5.61 -1.88
CA ARG A 169 -27.57 -6.72 -0.97
C ARG A 169 -29.06 -6.96 -0.67
N SER A 170 -29.60 -8.06 -1.20
CA SER A 170 -30.79 -8.66 -0.62
C SER A 170 -30.46 -8.88 0.87
N GLU A 171 -31.17 -8.17 1.74
CA GLU A 171 -31.13 -8.40 3.18
C GLU A 171 -31.71 -9.79 3.44
N THR A 172 -30.84 -10.79 3.41
CA THR A 172 -31.21 -12.13 3.87
C THR A 172 -31.30 -12.08 5.38
N VAL A 173 -32.51 -12.32 5.89
CA VAL A 173 -32.80 -12.60 7.31
C VAL A 173 -31.74 -13.55 7.87
N PRO A 174 -31.19 -13.32 9.08
CA PRO A 174 -30.21 -14.21 9.67
C PRO A 174 -30.81 -15.62 9.81
N GLY A 175 -30.34 -16.55 8.99
CA GLY A 175 -30.51 -17.98 9.28
C GLY A 175 -29.75 -18.33 10.56
N ALA A 176 -30.08 -19.47 11.18
CA ALA A 176 -29.46 -19.96 12.41
C ALA A 176 -27.93 -19.74 12.45
N PRO A 177 -27.35 -19.37 13.60
CA PRO A 177 -25.93 -19.04 13.70
C PRO A 177 -25.07 -20.17 13.14
N LYS A 178 -24.36 -19.88 12.06
CA LYS A 178 -23.51 -20.85 11.36
C LYS A 178 -22.09 -20.76 11.90
N SER A 179 -21.33 -21.86 11.87
CA SER A 179 -19.90 -21.77 12.19
C SER A 179 -19.16 -20.89 11.19
N ILE A 180 -18.00 -20.36 11.58
CA ILE A 180 -17.15 -19.51 10.74
C ILE A 180 -16.73 -20.26 9.47
N GLU A 181 -16.43 -21.55 9.58
CA GLU A 181 -16.05 -22.42 8.47
C GLU A 181 -17.20 -22.59 7.48
N THR A 182 -18.42 -22.81 7.97
CA THR A 182 -19.61 -22.91 7.11
C THR A 182 -19.87 -21.59 6.38
N GLN A 183 -19.81 -20.46 7.09
CA GLN A 183 -19.98 -19.14 6.46
C GLN A 183 -18.88 -18.87 5.41
N ALA A 184 -17.63 -19.26 5.69
CA ALA A 184 -16.52 -19.09 4.75
C ALA A 184 -16.73 -19.94 3.48
N SER A 185 -17.11 -21.21 3.64
CA SER A 185 -17.38 -22.13 2.54
C SER A 185 -18.54 -21.64 1.66
N GLU A 186 -19.64 -21.18 2.28
CA GLU A 186 -20.79 -20.63 1.57
C GLU A 186 -20.44 -19.37 0.76
N LEU A 187 -19.70 -18.42 1.35
CA LEU A 187 -19.22 -17.23 0.64
C LEU A 187 -18.31 -17.58 -0.53
N LEU A 188 -17.41 -18.56 -0.37
CA LEU A 188 -16.55 -19.01 -1.45
C LEU A 188 -17.31 -19.72 -2.56
N SER A 189 -18.29 -20.55 -2.21
CA SER A 189 -19.18 -21.20 -3.16
C SER A 189 -19.94 -20.15 -3.98
N SER A 190 -20.54 -19.16 -3.31
CA SER A 190 -21.23 -18.05 -3.94
C SER A 190 -20.30 -17.21 -4.83
N ALA A 191 -19.10 -16.86 -4.34
CA ALA A 191 -18.10 -16.14 -5.13
C ALA A 191 -17.68 -16.90 -6.39
N ARG A 192 -17.48 -18.23 -6.29
CA ARG A 192 -17.13 -19.10 -7.42
C ARG A 192 -18.28 -19.21 -8.42
N LYS A 193 -19.53 -19.32 -7.96
CA LYS A 193 -20.73 -19.34 -8.82
C LYS A 193 -20.93 -18.01 -9.54
N ALA A 194 -20.71 -16.88 -8.87
CA ALA A 194 -20.84 -15.55 -9.48
C ALA A 194 -19.69 -15.23 -10.46
N ARG A 195 -18.49 -15.78 -10.24
CA ARG A 195 -17.26 -15.47 -10.98
C ARG A 195 -17.43 -15.47 -12.52
N PRO A 196 -18.03 -16.48 -13.17
CA PRO A 196 -18.13 -16.51 -14.63
C PRO A 196 -19.00 -15.39 -15.19
N SER A 197 -20.15 -15.13 -14.55
CA SER A 197 -21.06 -14.05 -14.94
C SER A 197 -20.41 -12.68 -14.78
N VAL A 198 -19.81 -12.43 -13.61
CA VAL A 198 -19.09 -11.18 -13.32
C VAL A 198 -17.91 -10.99 -14.28
N THR A 199 -17.10 -12.04 -14.52
CA THR A 199 -15.99 -11.99 -15.47
C THR A 199 -16.48 -11.61 -16.88
N ARG A 200 -17.60 -12.18 -17.32
CA ARG A 200 -18.19 -11.87 -18.63
C ARG A 200 -18.64 -10.42 -18.72
N ALA A 201 -19.31 -9.90 -17.70
CA ALA A 201 -19.74 -8.51 -17.63
C ALA A 201 -18.53 -7.56 -17.66
N LEU A 202 -17.53 -7.82 -16.81
CA LEU A 202 -16.31 -7.00 -16.75
C LEU A 202 -15.51 -7.07 -18.05
N ASN A 203 -15.43 -8.23 -18.72
CA ASN A 203 -14.77 -8.34 -20.02
C ASN A 203 -15.42 -7.45 -21.10
N LYS A 204 -16.74 -7.24 -21.05
CA LYS A 204 -17.42 -6.30 -21.95
C LYS A 204 -17.00 -4.85 -21.63
N VAL A 205 -16.98 -4.49 -20.35
CA VAL A 205 -16.59 -3.14 -19.90
C VAL A 205 -15.15 -2.83 -20.29
N VAL A 206 -14.22 -3.74 -20.04
CA VAL A 206 -12.80 -3.53 -20.39
C VAL A 206 -12.58 -3.49 -21.90
N LYS A 207 -13.29 -4.32 -22.69
CA LYS A 207 -13.20 -4.27 -24.16
C LYS A 207 -13.73 -2.94 -24.72
N ALA A 208 -14.83 -2.42 -24.16
CA ALA A 208 -15.42 -1.15 -24.59
C ALA A 208 -14.51 0.07 -24.30
N ARG A 209 -13.60 -0.06 -23.35
CA ARG A 209 -12.74 1.03 -22.87
C ARG A 209 -11.25 0.72 -23.01
N ASP A 210 -10.88 -0.11 -23.98
CA ASP A 210 -9.48 -0.50 -24.26
C ASP A 210 -8.67 -0.82 -22.98
N GLY A 211 -9.23 -1.70 -22.17
CA GLY A 211 -8.67 -2.15 -20.91
C GLY A 211 -8.54 -3.67 -20.83
N LYS A 212 -7.95 -4.13 -19.72
CA LYS A 212 -7.73 -5.53 -19.40
C LYS A 212 -8.01 -5.84 -17.93
N LEU A 213 -8.41 -7.07 -17.66
CA LEU A 213 -8.47 -7.62 -16.30
C LEU A 213 -7.13 -8.25 -15.94
N ILE A 214 -6.59 -7.84 -14.80
CA ILE A 214 -5.31 -8.32 -14.27
C ILE A 214 -5.50 -9.08 -12.96
N GLY A 215 -4.55 -9.95 -12.60
CA GLY A 215 -4.62 -10.75 -11.37
C GLY A 215 -5.81 -11.71 -11.30
N ARG A 216 -6.33 -12.19 -12.44
CA ARG A 216 -7.53 -13.06 -12.51
C ARG A 216 -7.43 -14.32 -11.65
N GLN A 217 -6.22 -14.84 -11.47
CA GLN A 217 -5.89 -15.99 -10.63
C GLN A 217 -6.08 -15.70 -9.13
N PHE A 218 -6.04 -14.43 -8.72
CA PHE A 218 -6.23 -13.97 -7.34
C PHE A 218 -7.64 -13.43 -7.07
N ALA A 219 -8.56 -13.56 -8.04
CA ALA A 219 -9.87 -12.93 -7.96
C ALA A 219 -10.74 -13.51 -6.83
N VAL A 220 -10.66 -14.82 -6.58
CA VAL A 220 -11.36 -15.46 -5.47
C VAL A 220 -10.42 -15.56 -4.28
N LYS A 221 -10.88 -15.09 -3.11
CA LYS A 221 -10.13 -15.19 -1.86
C LYS A 221 -9.91 -16.65 -1.48
N THR A 222 -8.78 -16.96 -0.82
CA THR A 222 -8.57 -18.32 -0.30
C THR A 222 -9.32 -18.52 1.02
N GLU A 223 -9.74 -19.75 1.29
CA GLU A 223 -10.44 -20.14 2.52
C GLU A 223 -9.67 -19.75 3.77
N LYS A 224 -8.38 -20.10 3.84
CA LYS A 224 -7.50 -19.67 4.92
C LYS A 224 -7.52 -18.16 5.16
N SER A 225 -7.51 -17.35 4.10
CA SER A 225 -7.51 -15.89 4.23
C SER A 225 -8.88 -15.33 4.63
N LEU A 226 -9.96 -16.03 4.25
CA LEU A 226 -11.33 -15.66 4.60
C LEU A 226 -11.63 -15.96 6.06
N ILE A 227 -11.31 -17.18 6.52
CA ILE A 227 -11.44 -17.61 7.92
C ILE A 227 -10.58 -16.71 8.83
N SER A 228 -9.34 -16.42 8.43
CA SER A 228 -8.48 -15.50 9.19
C SER A 228 -9.13 -14.12 9.37
N LYS A 229 -9.77 -13.58 8.32
CA LYS A 229 -10.48 -12.29 8.39
C LYS A 229 -11.71 -12.37 9.30
N MET A 230 -12.50 -13.44 9.20
CA MET A 230 -13.66 -13.65 10.07
C MET A 230 -13.27 -13.73 11.54
N ASN A 231 -12.22 -14.50 11.86
CA ASN A 231 -11.71 -14.61 13.22
C ASN A 231 -11.18 -13.27 13.75
N GLU A 232 -10.56 -12.44 12.90
CA GLU A 232 -10.16 -11.09 13.29
C GLU A 232 -11.38 -10.22 13.61
N LEU A 233 -12.43 -10.26 12.79
CA LEU A 233 -13.68 -9.52 13.01
C LEU A 233 -14.41 -9.94 14.30
N VAL A 234 -14.42 -11.25 14.58
CA VAL A 234 -14.98 -11.78 15.84
C VAL A 234 -14.20 -11.26 17.05
N LYS A 235 -12.87 -11.20 16.97
CA LYS A 235 -12.04 -10.61 18.03
C LYS A 235 -12.32 -9.13 18.26
N SER A 236 -12.71 -8.40 17.20
CA SER A 236 -13.14 -7.00 17.31
C SER A 236 -14.60 -6.82 17.73
N GLY A 237 -15.30 -7.88 18.14
CA GLY A 237 -16.66 -7.80 18.69
C GLY A 237 -17.80 -8.04 17.68
N THR A 238 -17.51 -8.50 16.46
CA THR A 238 -18.56 -8.94 15.52
C THR A 238 -19.12 -10.30 15.95
N ASP A 239 -20.44 -10.47 15.86
CA ASP A 239 -21.10 -11.75 16.17
C ASP A 239 -20.57 -12.88 15.25
N PRO A 240 -19.99 -13.95 15.82
CA PRO A 240 -19.53 -15.12 15.07
C PRO A 240 -20.60 -15.73 14.16
N GLY A 241 -21.88 -15.69 14.55
CA GLY A 241 -22.98 -16.31 13.81
C GLY A 241 -23.32 -15.64 12.49
N VAL A 242 -22.93 -14.36 12.32
CA VAL A 242 -23.25 -13.54 11.13
C VAL A 242 -22.05 -12.81 10.53
N VAL A 243 -20.83 -13.06 11.01
CA VAL A 243 -19.60 -12.36 10.58
C VAL A 243 -19.37 -12.37 9.06
N GLY A 244 -19.81 -13.42 8.36
CA GLY A 244 -19.72 -13.50 6.91
C GLY A 244 -20.54 -12.44 6.17
N THR A 245 -21.58 -11.90 6.79
CA THR A 245 -22.34 -10.78 6.21
C THR A 245 -21.46 -9.54 6.07
N GLY A 246 -20.52 -9.26 6.98
CA GLY A 246 -19.65 -8.09 6.85
C GLY A 246 -18.66 -8.12 5.67
N ILE A 247 -18.52 -9.26 4.98
CA ILE A 247 -17.43 -9.50 4.03
C ILE A 247 -17.81 -9.19 2.59
N ASN A 248 -17.18 -8.14 2.04
CA ASN A 248 -17.43 -7.69 0.66
C ASN A 248 -16.29 -8.03 -0.32
N ASP A 249 -15.18 -8.60 0.17
CA ASP A 249 -13.93 -8.78 -0.58
C ASP A 249 -13.63 -10.25 -0.91
N SER A 250 -14.66 -11.09 -1.01
CA SER A 250 -14.58 -12.52 -1.33
C SER A 250 -14.28 -12.78 -2.82
N LEU A 251 -14.78 -11.90 -3.70
CA LEU A 251 -14.50 -11.84 -5.13
C LEU A 251 -14.00 -10.44 -5.49
N ARG A 252 -12.81 -10.32 -6.07
CA ARG A 252 -12.16 -9.04 -6.41
C ARG A 252 -11.59 -9.07 -7.81
N TYR A 253 -11.73 -7.97 -8.54
CA TYR A 253 -11.09 -7.79 -9.84
C TYR A 253 -10.36 -6.46 -9.87
N THR A 254 -9.24 -6.46 -10.58
CA THR A 254 -8.52 -5.24 -10.91
C THR A 254 -8.65 -5.03 -12.41
N MET A 255 -9.19 -3.87 -12.80
CA MET A 255 -9.26 -3.41 -14.18
C MET A 255 -8.14 -2.42 -14.43
N GLN A 256 -7.47 -2.53 -15.56
CA GLN A 256 -6.46 -1.59 -16.03
C GLN A 256 -6.86 -1.09 -17.42
N PHE A 257 -6.96 0.22 -17.61
CA PHE A 257 -7.31 0.86 -18.88
C PHE A 257 -6.09 1.56 -19.50
N SER A 258 -6.06 1.65 -20.84
CA SER A 258 -5.01 2.39 -21.56
C SER A 258 -5.20 3.92 -21.42
N LYS A 259 -4.11 4.69 -21.56
CA LYS A 259 -4.17 6.17 -21.55
C LYS A 259 -5.02 6.75 -22.71
N SER A 260 -5.09 6.06 -23.85
CA SER A 260 -5.86 6.49 -25.04
C SER A 260 -7.37 6.30 -24.86
N ALA A 261 -7.81 5.34 -24.04
CA ALA A 261 -9.20 5.22 -23.60
C ALA A 261 -9.64 6.41 -22.74
N TYR A 262 -8.69 7.02 -22.02
CA TYR A 262 -8.87 8.22 -21.19
C TYR A 262 -8.99 9.50 -22.01
N ALA A 263 -8.21 9.62 -23.08
CA ALA A 263 -8.18 10.83 -23.90
C ALA A 263 -9.34 10.91 -24.91
N LYS A 264 -9.89 9.77 -25.34
CA LYS A 264 -11.02 9.74 -26.30
C LYS A 264 -12.34 10.27 -25.71
N SER A 265 -12.49 10.36 -24.39
CA SER A 265 -13.63 11.05 -23.78
C SER A 265 -13.48 12.58 -23.76
N SER A 266 -12.25 13.09 -23.73
CA SER A 266 -12.00 14.54 -23.67
C SER A 266 -12.08 15.27 -25.02
N GLN A 267 -11.95 14.59 -26.16
CA GLN A 267 -12.05 15.22 -27.49
C GLN A 267 -13.47 15.22 -28.08
N ALA A 268 -14.37 14.34 -27.61
CA ALA A 268 -15.77 14.35 -28.03
C ALA A 268 -16.63 15.37 -27.27
N ALA A 269 -16.07 16.08 -26.29
CA ALA A 269 -16.75 17.12 -25.51
C ALA A 269 -16.31 18.55 -25.88
N LEU A 270 -15.52 18.70 -26.96
CA LEU A 270 -15.08 20.00 -27.51
C LEU A 270 -15.49 20.19 -28.98
N VAL A 271 -16.28 19.27 -29.52
CA VAL A 271 -16.92 19.39 -30.84
C VAL A 271 -18.36 18.91 -30.69
N ASP A 272 -19.15 19.72 -29.99
CA ASP A 272 -20.50 20.17 -30.31
C ASP A 272 -21.04 21.06 -29.17
#